data_AF-A0A099P8M1-F1
#
_entry.id   AF-A0A099P8M1-F1
#
_cell.length_a   1.000
_cell.length_b   1.000
_cell.length_c   1.000
_cell.angle_alpha   90.00
_cell.angle_beta   90.00
_cell.angle_gamma   90.00
#
_symmetry.space_group_name_H-M   'P 1'
#
loop_
_entity.id
_entity.type
_entity.pdbx_description
1 polymer ?
#
loop_
_entity_poly.entity_id
_entity_poly.type
_entity_poly.pdbx_seq_one_letter_code
_entity_poly.pdbx_strand_id
1 'polypeptide(L)'
;MDKYLVAEQKFDLQQNFRRALKCQEQLNVAKEAVKEARGSRVWIVALIVILFAMGSDFFLGASAALFAHYFYRIIRAWYSVSRAEESLEENERWFSSKGLKLEGRVLYFREDSLLERPLDPFDDELYR
;
A
#
# COMPACT_ATOMS: atom_id res chain seq x y z
N MET A 1 7.12 4.23 34.04
CA MET A 1 8.55 4.32 33.71
C MET A 1 8.65 4.94 32.33
N ASP A 2 9.28 6.11 32.22
CA ASP A 2 9.46 6.74 30.91
C ASP A 2 10.45 5.89 30.12
N LYS A 3 9.96 5.27 29.04
CA LYS A 3 10.79 4.53 28.11
C LYS A 3 11.39 5.53 27.13
N TYR A 4 12.70 5.66 27.18
CA TYR A 4 13.46 6.44 26.24
C TYR A 4 13.89 5.54 25.07
N LEU A 5 13.98 6.13 23.89
CA LEU A 5 14.58 5.52 22.72
C LEU A 5 16.10 5.52 22.89
N VAL A 6 16.76 4.50 22.34
CA VAL A 6 18.22 4.38 22.42
C VAL A 6 18.86 5.44 21.52
N ALA A 7 19.64 6.36 22.10
CA ALA A 7 20.26 7.47 21.36
C ALA A 7 21.11 7.03 20.15
N GLU A 8 21.83 5.91 20.27
CA GLU A 8 22.64 5.34 19.16
C GLU A 8 21.81 4.95 17.94
N GLN A 9 20.52 4.64 18.12
CA GLN A 9 19.62 4.18 17.06
C GLN A 9 18.79 5.31 16.44
N LYS A 10 19.00 6.56 16.89
CA LYS A 10 18.25 7.73 16.43
C LYS A 10 18.29 7.90 14.91
N PHE A 11 19.48 7.79 14.32
CA PHE A 11 19.65 7.95 12.88
C PHE A 11 18.88 6.87 12.09
N ASP A 12 19.04 5.61 12.49
CA ASP A 12 18.35 4.48 11.84
C ASP A 12 16.83 4.58 11.99
N LEU A 13 16.36 4.99 13.18
CA LEU A 13 14.93 5.19 13.45
C LEU A 13 14.35 6.28 12.54
N GLN A 14 15.00 7.44 12.47
CA GLN A 14 14.57 8.54 11.62
C GLN A 14 14.60 8.16 10.12
N GLN A 15 15.63 7.45 9.68
CA GLN A 15 15.74 7.00 8.30
C GLN A 15 14.65 5.99 7.93
N ASN A 16 14.43 4.98 8.78
CA ASN A 16 13.41 3.96 8.54
C ASN A 16 11.99 4.54 8.67
N PHE A 17 11.78 5.51 9.56
CA PHE A 17 10.51 6.23 9.66
C PHE A 17 10.17 6.99 8.37
N ARG A 18 11.14 7.71 7.80
CA ARG A 18 10.96 8.37 6.49
C ARG A 18 10.69 7.36 5.37
N ARG A 19 11.37 6.20 5.38
CA ARG A 19 11.12 5.12 4.42
C ARG A 19 9.71 4.57 4.55
N ALA A 20 9.25 4.32 5.76
CA ALA A 20 7.91 3.80 6.03
C ALA A 20 6.82 4.79 5.58
N LEU A 21 6.97 6.09 5.86
CA LEU A 21 6.06 7.12 5.36
C LEU A 21 6.01 7.15 3.82
N LYS A 22 7.15 6.99 3.15
CA LYS A 22 7.20 6.90 1.69
C LYS A 22 6.51 5.64 1.15
N CYS A 23 6.71 4.48 1.79
CA CYS A 23 6.03 3.24 1.44
C CYS A 23 4.51 3.37 1.60
N GLN A 24 4.06 4.03 2.66
CA GLN A 24 2.64 4.27 2.89
C GLN A 24 2.02 5.22 1.84
N GLU A 25 2.75 6.25 1.43
CA GLU A 25 2.32 7.11 0.32
C GLU A 25 2.23 6.33 -0.99
N GLN A 26 3.23 5.49 -1.29
CA GLN A 26 3.20 4.61 -2.46
C GLN A 26 2.02 3.62 -2.42
N LEU A 27 1.70 3.08 -1.25
CA LEU A 27 0.54 2.21 -1.06
C LEU A 27 -0.76 2.95 -1.35
N ASN A 28 -0.92 4.19 -0.87
CA ASN A 28 -2.10 5.00 -1.14
C ASN A 28 -2.26 5.28 -2.64
N VAL A 29 -1.17 5.65 -3.31
CA VAL A 29 -1.16 5.86 -4.78
C VAL A 29 -1.54 4.57 -5.51
N ALA A 30 -1.00 3.42 -5.10
CA ALA A 30 -1.33 2.13 -5.71
C ALA A 30 -2.81 1.76 -5.50
N LYS A 31 -3.37 2.04 -4.31
CA LYS A 31 -4.80 1.81 -4.01
C LYS A 31 -5.70 2.69 -4.88
N GLU A 32 -5.37 3.96 -5.06
CA GLU A 32 -6.09 4.85 -5.97
C GLU A 32 -5.99 4.36 -7.42
N ALA A 33 -4.84 3.84 -7.87
CA ALA A 33 -4.69 3.25 -9.20
C ALA A 33 -5.59 2.01 -9.41
N VAL A 34 -5.77 1.17 -8.38
CA VAL A 34 -6.73 0.05 -8.43
C VAL A 34 -8.17 0.56 -8.55
N LYS A 35 -8.52 1.60 -7.80
CA LYS A 35 -9.85 2.22 -7.85
C LYS A 35 -10.12 2.82 -9.24
N GLU A 36 -9.15 3.51 -9.83
CA GLU A 36 -9.23 4.03 -11.19
C GLU A 36 -9.35 2.91 -12.23
N ALA A 37 -8.55 1.85 -12.10
CA ALA A 37 -8.61 0.69 -12.99
C ALA A 37 -9.98 -0.01 -12.94
N ARG A 38 -10.56 -0.16 -11.75
CA ARG A 38 -11.93 -0.69 -11.55
C ARG A 38 -13.01 0.26 -12.05
N GLY A 39 -12.77 1.57 -12.04
CA GLY A 39 -13.66 2.59 -12.57
C GLY A 39 -13.75 2.61 -14.10
N SER A 40 -12.84 1.91 -14.79
CA SER A 40 -12.83 1.82 -16.25
C SER A 40 -14.13 1.21 -16.78
N ARG A 41 -14.74 1.86 -17.78
CA ARG A 41 -15.97 1.39 -18.45
C ARG A 41 -15.71 0.51 -19.67
N VAL A 42 -14.46 0.11 -19.91
CA VAL A 42 -14.07 -0.71 -21.08
C VAL A 42 -14.83 -2.05 -21.11
N TRP A 43 -15.17 -2.62 -19.94
CA TRP A 43 -15.97 -3.85 -19.86
C TRP A 43 -17.38 -3.68 -20.45
N ILE A 44 -17.96 -2.48 -20.44
CA ILE A 44 -19.27 -2.20 -21.04
C ILE A 44 -19.18 -2.34 -22.56
N VAL A 45 -18.12 -1.80 -23.16
CA VAL A 45 -17.87 -1.93 -24.61
C VAL A 45 -17.65 -3.39 -24.97
N ALA A 46 -16.89 -4.13 -24.16
CA ALA A 46 -16.71 -5.56 -24.34
C ALA A 46 -18.05 -6.32 -24.34
N LEU A 47 -18.96 -5.97 -23.41
CA LEU A 47 -20.29 -6.57 -23.31
C LEU A 47 -21.16 -6.25 -24.53
N ILE A 48 -21.16 -4.99 -25.00
CA ILE A 48 -21.87 -4.60 -26.23
C ILE A 48 -21.34 -5.41 -27.42
N VAL A 49 -20.02 -5.57 -27.54
CA VAL A 49 -19.39 -6.35 -28.62
C VAL A 49 -19.76 -7.84 -28.54
N ILE A 50 -19.91 -8.42 -27.34
CA ILE A 50 -20.40 -9.81 -27.16
C ILE A 50 -21.79 -10.00 -27.78
N LEU A 51 -22.68 -9.00 -27.73
CA LEU A 51 -24.02 -9.13 -28.30
C LEU A 51 -23.98 -9.39 -29.83
N PHE A 52 -22.93 -8.93 -30.50
CA PHE A 52 -22.70 -9.18 -31.92
C PHE A 52 -21.95 -10.49 -32.21
N ALA A 53 -21.56 -11.25 -31.18
CA ALA A 53 -20.83 -12.52 -31.34
C ALA A 53 -21.65 -13.57 -32.11
N MET A 54 -22.99 -13.51 -32.06
CA MET A 54 -23.84 -14.41 -32.87
C MET A 54 -23.68 -14.17 -34.38
N GLY A 55 -23.17 -13.01 -34.79
CA GLY A 55 -22.95 -12.66 -36.20
C GLY A 55 -21.55 -12.94 -36.73
N SER A 56 -20.53 -13.07 -35.87
CA SER A 56 -19.17 -13.36 -36.28
C SER A 56 -18.25 -13.72 -35.11
N ASP A 57 -17.38 -14.70 -35.31
CA ASP A 57 -16.28 -15.06 -34.40
C ASP A 57 -15.30 -13.91 -34.16
N PHE A 58 -15.23 -12.95 -35.08
CA PHE A 58 -14.42 -11.74 -34.90
C PHE A 58 -14.87 -10.93 -33.67
N PHE A 59 -16.18 -10.75 -33.48
CA PHE A 59 -16.71 -10.02 -32.33
C PHE A 59 -16.46 -10.77 -31.02
N LEU A 60 -16.51 -12.10 -31.05
CA LEU A 60 -16.15 -12.92 -29.90
C LEU A 60 -14.67 -12.69 -29.52
N GLY A 61 -13.75 -12.74 -30.48
CA GLY A 61 -12.34 -12.44 -30.25
C GLY A 61 -12.07 -11.01 -29.76
N ALA A 62 -12.73 -10.02 -30.36
CA ALA A 62 -12.61 -8.62 -29.98
C ALA A 62 -13.09 -8.37 -28.53
N SER A 63 -14.22 -8.97 -28.15
CA SER A 63 -14.72 -8.85 -26.78
C SER A 63 -13.79 -9.52 -25.76
N ALA A 64 -13.25 -10.70 -26.08
CA ALA A 64 -12.29 -11.40 -25.24
C ALA A 64 -11.02 -10.55 -25.02
N ALA A 65 -10.52 -9.89 -26.06
CA ALA A 65 -9.37 -8.99 -25.95
C ALA A 65 -9.67 -7.78 -25.05
N LEU A 66 -10.85 -7.18 -25.15
CA LEU A 66 -11.27 -6.07 -24.29
C LEU A 66 -11.43 -6.49 -22.83
N PHE A 67 -12.00 -7.66 -22.56
CA PHE A 67 -12.07 -8.22 -21.22
C PHE A 67 -10.68 -8.53 -20.66
N ALA A 68 -9.82 -9.18 -21.45
CA ALA A 68 -8.44 -9.46 -21.07
C ALA A 68 -7.69 -8.17 -20.72
N HIS A 69 -7.84 -7.12 -21.53
CA HIS A 69 -7.24 -5.81 -21.25
C HIS A 69 -7.77 -5.19 -19.95
N TYR A 70 -9.08 -5.25 -19.72
CA TYR A 70 -9.70 -4.74 -18.50
C TYR A 70 -9.18 -5.46 -17.25
N PHE A 71 -9.21 -6.80 -17.24
CA PHE A 71 -8.71 -7.59 -16.11
C PHE A 71 -7.21 -7.43 -15.92
N TYR A 72 -6.43 -7.38 -17.00
CA TYR A 72 -4.99 -7.16 -16.94
C TYR A 72 -4.64 -5.86 -16.20
N ARG A 73 -5.36 -4.76 -16.49
CA ARG A 73 -5.15 -3.48 -15.80
C ARG A 73 -5.43 -3.59 -14.30
N ILE A 74 -6.51 -4.28 -13.92
CA ILE A 74 -6.86 -4.49 -12.51
C ILE A 74 -5.80 -5.33 -11.80
N ILE A 75 -5.41 -6.47 -12.39
CA ILE A 75 -4.42 -7.39 -11.80
C ILE A 75 -3.07 -6.68 -11.65
N ARG A 76 -2.63 -5.94 -12.67
CA ARG A 76 -1.38 -5.17 -12.62
C ARG A 76 -1.41 -4.12 -11.51
N ALA A 77 -2.51 -3.38 -11.38
CA ALA A 77 -2.66 -2.40 -10.30
C ALA A 77 -2.68 -3.10 -8.92
N TRP A 78 -3.36 -4.24 -8.80
CA TRP A 78 -3.40 -5.01 -7.56
C TRP A 78 -2.01 -5.55 -7.17
N TYR A 79 -1.22 -6.01 -8.14
CA TYR A 79 0.16 -6.42 -7.90
C TYR A 79 1.02 -5.25 -7.36
N SER A 80 0.79 -4.03 -7.85
CA SER A 80 1.48 -2.85 -7.32
C SER A 80 1.12 -2.53 -5.87
N VAL A 81 -0.14 -2.78 -5.47
CA VAL A 81 -0.57 -2.67 -4.07
C VAL A 81 0.11 -3.72 -3.22
N SER A 82 0.07 -4.99 -3.64
CA SER A 82 0.69 -6.10 -2.89
C SER A 82 2.19 -5.88 -2.66
N ARG A 83 2.92 -5.40 -3.67
CA ARG A 83 4.34 -5.06 -3.53
C ARG A 83 4.58 -3.90 -2.54
N ALA A 84 3.70 -2.90 -2.54
CA ALA A 84 3.78 -1.79 -1.60
C ALA A 84 3.47 -2.24 -0.17
N GLU A 85 2.50 -3.14 0.02
CA GLU A 85 2.18 -3.75 1.32
C GLU A 85 3.36 -4.56 1.87
N GLU A 86 4.00 -5.38 1.04
CA GLU A 86 5.18 -6.15 1.43
C GLU A 86 6.33 -5.24 1.91
N SER A 87 6.58 -4.14 1.19
CA SER A 87 7.60 -3.16 1.59
C SER A 87 7.28 -2.43 2.89
N LEU A 88 5.99 -2.25 3.19
CA LEU A 88 5.53 -1.62 4.43
C LEU A 88 5.62 -2.61 5.59
N GLU A 89 5.24 -3.87 5.37
CA GLU A 89 5.35 -4.95 6.35
C GLU A 89 6.81 -5.21 6.73
N GLU A 90 7.76 -5.15 5.78
CA GLU A 90 9.19 -5.26 6.08
C GLU A 90 9.66 -4.15 7.04
N ASN A 91 9.22 -2.91 6.81
CA ASN A 91 9.51 -1.78 7.71
C ASN A 91 8.83 -1.95 9.08
N GLU A 92 7.57 -2.39 9.13
CA GLU A 92 6.85 -2.65 10.37
C GLU A 92 7.52 -3.76 11.21
N ARG A 93 8.02 -4.81 10.56
CA ARG A 93 8.80 -5.87 11.22
C ARG A 93 10.08 -5.30 11.84
N TRP A 94 10.76 -4.38 11.15
CA TRP A 94 11.93 -3.69 11.70
C TRP A 94 11.55 -2.87 12.95
N PHE A 95 10.47 -2.07 12.92
CA PHE A 95 10.01 -1.34 14.12
C PHE A 95 9.61 -2.28 15.25
N SER A 96 8.92 -3.37 14.95
CA SER A 96 8.51 -4.38 15.93
C SER A 96 9.70 -5.04 16.61
N SER A 97 10.80 -5.27 15.88
CA SER A 97 12.07 -5.76 16.46
C SER A 97 12.71 -4.78 17.46
N LYS A 98 12.38 -3.49 17.35
CA LYS A 98 12.81 -2.42 18.26
C LYS A 98 11.79 -2.13 19.38
N GLY A 99 10.71 -2.92 19.46
CA GLY A 99 9.63 -2.70 20.44
C GLY A 99 8.71 -1.52 20.08
N LEU A 100 8.70 -1.11 18.82
CA LEU A 100 7.91 0.00 18.31
C LEU A 100 6.81 -0.52 17.37
N LYS A 101 5.72 0.23 17.27
CA LYS A 101 4.59 -0.06 16.39
C LYS A 101 4.32 1.18 15.55
N LEU A 102 4.25 1.01 14.24
CA LEU A 102 3.83 2.07 13.34
C LEU A 102 2.33 1.89 13.08
N GLU A 103 1.54 2.91 13.36
CA GLU A 103 0.11 2.92 13.06
C GLU A 103 -0.21 4.14 12.22
N GLY A 104 -0.65 3.90 10.98
CA GLY A 104 -0.79 4.99 10.02
C GLY A 104 0.57 5.68 9.81
N ARG A 105 0.64 6.96 10.17
CA ARG A 105 1.84 7.81 10.06
C ARG A 105 2.52 8.09 11.40
N VAL A 106 2.07 7.45 12.48
CA VAL A 106 2.48 7.75 13.85
C VAL A 106 3.14 6.54 14.48
N LEU A 107 4.21 6.78 15.21
CA LEU A 107 4.97 5.75 15.90
C LEU A 107 4.49 5.63 17.36
N TYR A 108 4.43 4.43 17.88
CA TYR A 108 4.06 4.13 19.26
C TYR A 108 5.00 3.08 19.84
N PHE A 109 5.04 2.96 21.16
CA PHE A 109 5.61 1.76 21.77
C PHE A 109 4.67 0.58 21.56
N ARG A 110 5.23 -0.62 21.36
CA ARG A 110 4.45 -1.84 21.15
C ARG A 110 3.53 -2.19 22.31
N GLU A 111 3.88 -1.78 23.52
CA GLU A 111 3.08 -1.98 24.74
C GLU A 111 1.93 -0.98 24.88
N ASP A 112 1.93 0.11 24.09
CA ASP A 112 0.85 1.08 24.05
C ASP A 112 -0.27 0.57 23.13
N SER A 113 -1.08 -0.35 23.66
CA SER A 113 -2.20 -0.94 22.95
C SER A 113 -3.35 0.05 22.70
N LEU A 114 -3.43 1.12 23.50
CA LEU A 114 -4.45 2.17 23.41
C LEU A 114 -4.04 3.33 22.49
N LEU A 115 -2.79 3.33 22.00
CA LEU A 115 -2.24 4.37 21.12
C LEU A 115 -2.34 5.78 21.73
N GLU A 116 -2.15 5.88 23.05
CA GLU A 116 -2.31 7.13 23.80
C GLU A 116 -1.05 8.01 23.77
N ARG A 117 0.12 7.41 23.54
CA ARG A 117 1.43 8.07 23.61
C ARG A 117 2.12 8.04 22.25
N PRO A 118 1.75 8.96 21.34
CA PRO A 118 2.45 9.09 20.07
C PRO A 118 3.91 9.48 20.30
N LEU A 119 4.81 8.85 19.57
CA LEU A 119 6.24 9.12 19.58
C LEU A 119 6.61 9.91 18.33
N ASP A 120 7.32 11.02 18.53
CA ASP A 120 7.98 11.74 17.44
C ASP A 120 9.45 11.30 17.34
N PRO A 121 9.86 10.51 16.34
CA PRO A 121 11.25 10.08 16.19
C PRO A 121 12.23 11.25 15.94
N PHE A 122 11.75 12.46 15.69
CA PHE A 122 12.58 13.66 15.55
C PHE A 122 12.70 14.47 16.83
N ASP A 123 11.98 14.12 17.90
CA ASP A 123 12.13 14.75 19.21
C ASP A 123 13.34 14.18 19.95
N ASP A 124 14.31 15.05 20.21
CA ASP A 124 15.57 14.70 20.87
C ASP A 124 15.37 14.36 22.35
N GLU A 125 14.31 14.87 22.99
CA GLU A 125 14.01 14.60 24.41
C GLU A 125 13.63 13.14 24.67
N LEU A 126 13.19 12.43 23.62
CA LEU A 126 12.84 11.02 23.68
C LEU A 126 14.06 10.09 23.70
N TYR A 127 15.27 10.59 23.41
CA TYR A 127 16.48 9.78 23.32
C TYR A 127 17.37 9.92 24.56
N ARG A 128 17.79 8.79 25.13
CA ARG A 128 18.79 8.72 26.22
C ARG A 128 19.80 7.61 26.01
#